data_AF-A0A953TWB0-F1
#
_entry.id   AF-A0A953TWB0-F1
#
_cell.length_a   1.000
_cell.length_b   1.000
_cell.length_c   1.000
_cell.angle_alpha   90.00
_cell.angle_beta   90.00
_cell.angle_gamma   90.00
#
_symmetry.space_group_name_H-M   'P 1'
#
loop_
_entity.id
_entity.type
_entity.pdbx_description
1 polymer ?
#
loop_
_entity_poly.entity_id
_entity_poly.type
_entity_poly.pdbx_seq_one_letter_code
_entity_poly.pdbx_strand_id
1 'polypeptide(L)' 'MNEPWNITIENNKPLAGHCHHQWHGQQSPYAVAQVCAVCKLYRYKASTTADWEYRAPIPFGQRTAD' A
#
# COMPACT_ATOMS: atom_id res chain seq x y z
N MET A 1 20.10 32.60 -12.77
CA MET A 1 19.09 32.54 -11.69
C MET A 1 18.38 31.21 -11.84
N ASN A 2 18.51 30.35 -10.82
CA ASN A 2 18.08 28.95 -10.87
C ASN A 2 16.55 28.85 -10.83
N GLU A 3 15.99 28.07 -11.75
CA GLU A 3 14.58 27.73 -11.82
C GLU A 3 14.21 26.86 -10.60
N PRO A 4 13.24 27.25 -9.76
CA PRO A 4 12.76 26.34 -8.73
C PRO A 4 11.96 25.25 -9.44
N TRP A 5 12.52 24.05 -9.51
CA TRP A 5 11.80 22.83 -9.85
C TRP A 5 10.60 22.74 -8.92
N ASN A 6 9.45 23.18 -9.44
CA ASN A 6 8.18 23.11 -8.78
C ASN A 6 7.84 21.62 -8.73
N ILE A 7 8.26 20.96 -7.65
CA ILE A 7 7.95 19.56 -7.36
C ILE A 7 6.44 19.46 -7.37
N THR A 8 5.88 18.96 -8.46
CA THR A 8 4.48 18.56 -8.53
C THR A 8 4.34 17.40 -7.56
N ILE A 9 3.98 17.70 -6.31
CA ILE A 9 3.45 16.70 -5.40
C ILE A 9 2.19 16.21 -6.11
N GLU A 10 2.30 15.08 -6.81
CA GLU A 10 1.16 14.43 -7.43
C GLU A 10 0.20 13.99 -6.32
N ASN A 11 -0.64 14.93 -5.92
CA ASN A 11 -1.76 14.78 -5.01
C ASN A 11 -2.89 14.01 -5.71
N ASN A 12 -2.54 12.89 -6.34
CA ASN A 12 -3.45 12.05 -7.10
C ASN A 12 -3.73 10.75 -6.34
N LYS A 13 -3.62 10.79 -5.00
CA LYS A 13 -4.16 9.71 -4.20
C LYS A 13 -5.69 9.87 -4.23
N PRO A 14 -6.43 8.93 -4.85
CA PRO A 14 -7.89 9.04 -4.89
C PRO A 14 -8.42 9.08 -3.47
N LEU A 15 -9.49 9.87 -3.26
CA LEU A 15 -10.22 9.92 -2.01
C LEU A 15 -10.56 8.50 -1.53
N ALA A 16 -10.58 8.30 -0.21
CA ALA A 16 -10.93 7.01 0.36
C ALA A 16 -12.28 6.52 -0.21
N GLY A 17 -12.31 5.30 -0.73
CA GLY A 17 -13.48 4.73 -1.42
C GLY A 17 -13.57 4.98 -2.93
N HIS A 18 -12.80 5.92 -3.49
CA HIS A 18 -12.77 6.20 -4.94
C HIS A 18 -11.65 5.44 -5.68
N CYS A 19 -10.84 4.67 -4.95
CA CYS A 19 -9.80 3.85 -5.56
C CYS A 19 -10.41 2.63 -6.25
N HIS A 20 -10.17 2.49 -7.55
CA HIS A 20 -10.33 1.20 -8.25
C HIS A 20 -9.11 0.35 -7.90
N HIS A 21 -9.20 -0.36 -6.78
CA HIS A 21 -8.04 -0.99 -6.16
C HIS A 21 -7.32 -1.96 -7.11
N GLN A 22 -6.04 -1.67 -7.35
CA GLN A 22 -5.12 -2.57 -8.04
C GLN A 22 -4.32 -3.33 -7.00
N TRP A 23 -4.78 -4.53 -6.64
CA TRP A 23 -4.21 -5.32 -5.56
C TRP A 23 -2.99 -6.12 -6.03
N HIS A 24 -1.87 -5.95 -5.34
CA HIS A 24 -0.65 -6.72 -5.56
C HIS A 24 -0.35 -7.58 -4.33
N GLY A 25 0.05 -8.83 -4.57
CA GLY A 25 0.47 -9.73 -3.50
C GLY A 25 1.67 -9.16 -2.75
N GLN A 26 1.63 -9.22 -1.42
CA GLN A 26 2.70 -8.79 -0.55
C GLN A 26 3.13 -9.95 0.34
N GLN A 27 4.44 -10.07 0.59
CA GLN A 27 4.92 -10.99 1.61
C GLN A 27 4.39 -10.55 2.99
N SER A 28 3.90 -11.52 3.76
CA SER A 28 3.31 -11.28 5.07
C SER A 28 3.21 -12.60 5.86
N PRO A 29 2.97 -12.55 7.18
CA PRO A 29 2.67 -13.73 7.98
C PRO A 29 1.25 -14.30 7.78
N TYR A 30 0.40 -13.61 7.02
CA TYR A 30 -0.98 -14.02 6.75
C TYR A 30 -1.07 -14.96 5.55
N ALA A 31 -2.15 -15.74 5.47
CA ALA A 31 -2.40 -16.66 4.37
C ALA A 31 -2.47 -15.94 3.02
N VAL A 32 -3.06 -14.75 2.99
CA VAL A 32 -3.05 -13.85 1.84
C VAL A 32 -2.89 -12.42 2.33
N ALA A 33 -1.99 -11.66 1.73
CA ALA A 33 -1.87 -10.23 1.95
C ALA A 33 -1.67 -9.49 0.64
N GLN A 34 -2.31 -8.33 0.54
CA GLN A 34 -2.27 -7.50 -0.65
C GLN A 34 -2.21 -6.03 -0.29
N VAL A 35 -1.45 -5.28 -1.09
CA VAL A 35 -1.40 -3.83 -1.04
C VAL A 35 -1.91 -3.26 -2.35
N CYS A 36 -2.70 -2.20 -2.27
CA CYS A 36 -3.13 -1.48 -3.46
C CYS A 36 -1.97 -0.63 -4.00
N ALA A 37 -1.61 -0.79 -5.28
CA ALA A 37 -0.53 0.00 -5.89
C ALA A 37 -0.83 1.51 -5.90
N VAL A 38 -2.11 1.89 -5.96
CA VAL A 38 -2.59 3.27 -6.08
C VAL A 38 -2.75 3.92 -4.70
N CYS A 39 -3.72 3.46 -3.90
CA CYS A 39 -4.05 4.10 -2.62
C CYS A 39 -3.23 3.58 -1.43
N LYS A 40 -2.34 2.60 -1.63
CA LYS A 40 -1.52 1.97 -0.59
C LYS A 40 -2.32 1.38 0.58
N LEU A 41 -3.63 1.14 0.40
CA LEU A 41 -4.44 0.41 1.35
C LEU A 41 -3.93 -1.03 1.43
N TYR A 42 -3.81 -1.57 2.63
CA TYR A 42 -3.40 -2.94 2.88
C TYR A 42 -4.60 -3.78 3.33
N ARG A 43 -4.72 -4.98 2.77
CA ARG A 43 -5.72 -5.97 3.18
C ARG A 43 -5.10 -7.36 3.34
N TYR A 44 -5.64 -8.14 4.25
CA TYR A 44 -5.17 -9.51 4.48
C TYR A 44 -6.32 -10.46 4.85
N LYS A 45 -6.05 -11.76 4.73
CA LYS A 45 -6.90 -12.82 5.29
C LYS A 45 -6.08 -13.70 6.23
N ALA A 46 -6.62 -13.95 7.42
CA ALA A 46 -6.00 -14.86 8.39
C ALA A 46 -5.93 -16.31 7.87
N SER A 47 -6.91 -16.74 7.08
CA SER A 47 -6.95 -18.02 6.38
C SER A 47 -7.58 -17.86 4.99
N THR A 48 -7.47 -18.85 4.12
CA THR A 48 -8.02 -18.79 2.75
C THR A 48 -9.54 -18.57 2.72
N THR A 49 -10.26 -19.07 3.73
CA THR A 49 -11.72 -18.97 3.87
C THR A 49 -12.18 -17.76 4.70
N ALA A 50 -11.28 -17.06 5.39
CA ALA A 50 -11.64 -15.88 6.17
C ALA A 50 -12.05 -14.69 5.29
N ASP A 51 -12.79 -13.77 5.89
CA ASP A 51 -13.06 -12.45 5.32
C ASP A 51 -11.81 -11.57 5.23
N TRP A 52 -11.90 -10.51 4.44
CA TRP A 52 -10.82 -9.53 4.30
C TRP A 52 -10.82 -8.55 5.47
N GLU A 53 -9.67 -8.43 6.13
CA GLU A 53 -9.39 -7.34 7.07
C GLU A 53 -8.59 -6.23 6.39
N TYR A 54 -8.89 -4.98 6.75
CA TYR A 54 -8.26 -3.78 6.18
C TYR A 54 -7.49 -3.03 7.25
N ARG A 55 -6.20 -2.74 7.00
CA ARG A 55 -5.33 -2.00 7.92
C ARG A 55 -4.39 -1.08 7.15
N ALA A 56 -3.70 -0.19 7.88
CA ALA A 56 -2.49 0.42 7.34
C ALA A 56 -1.43 -0.66 7.07
N PRO A 57 -0.61 -0.54 6.01
CA PRO A 57 0.49 -1.47 5.77
C PRO A 57 1.42 -1.49 6.98
N ILE A 58 1.77 -2.69 7.46
CA ILE A 58 2.75 -2.86 8.52
C ILE A 58 4.13 -2.68 7.88
N PRO A 59 4.91 -1.64 8.21
CA PRO A 59 6.24 -1.49 7.67
C PRO A 59 7.11 -2.64 8.19
N PHE A 60 7.58 -3.49 7.29
CA PHE A 60 8.67 -4.40 7.59
C PHE A 60 9.94 -3.57 7.56
N GLY A 61 10.57 -3.37 8.72
CA GLY A 61 11.88 -2.72 8.77
C GLY A 61 12.86 -3.53 7.95
N GLN A 62 13.16 -3.08 6.72
CA GLN A 62 14.34 -3.56 6.02
C GLN A 62 15.53 -3.04 6.82
N ARG A 63 16.16 -3.89 7.62
CA ARG A 63 17.54 -3.65 8.02
C ARG A 63 18.34 -3.66 6.72
N THR A 64 18.64 -2.50 6.17
CA THR A 64 19.82 -2.33 5.35
C THR A 64 20.98 -2.74 6.25
N ALA A 65 21.50 -3.95 6.03
CA ALA A 65 22.76 -4.36 6.61
C ALA A 65 23.84 -3.50 5.93
N ASP A 66 24.51 -2.67 6.72
CA ASP A 66 25.78 -2.03 6.40
C ASP A 66 26.91 -2.99 6.80
#